data_AF-A0A2N2D9W0-F1
#
_entry.id   AF-A0A2N2D9W0-F1
#
_cell.length_a   1.000
_cell.length_b   1.000
_cell.length_c   1.000
_cell.angle_alpha   90.00
_cell.angle_beta   90.00
_cell.angle_gamma   90.00
#
_symmetry.space_group_name_H-M   'P 1'
#
loop_
_entity.id
_entity.type
_entity.pdbx_description
1 polymer ?
#
loop_
_entity_poly.entity_id
_entity_poly.type
_entity_poly.pdbx_seq_one_letter_code
_entity_poly.pdbx_strand_id
1 'polypeptide(L)'
;MAINSKIEWTGNTWNPVTGCTKISDGCKNCYAFTMARRLKLMGNAKYSNGFSITLHDYCLEEPLKWKKPILIFVNSMSDLFHEDIPVEFIKKVFNIMNRASWHNFQILTKRAERLAEIASSLNWSPN
;
A
#
# COMPACT_ATOMS: atom_id res chain seq x y z
N MET A 1 -9.57 8.25 -1.77
CA MET A 1 -10.28 7.79 -2.99
C MET A 1 -9.32 7.60 -4.17
N ALA A 2 -9.12 6.35 -4.60
CA ALA A 2 -8.63 6.01 -5.94
C ALA A 2 -9.54 4.92 -6.51
N ILE A 3 -10.79 5.30 -6.81
CA ILE A 3 -11.76 4.47 -7.53
C ILE A 3 -11.41 4.57 -9.02
N ASN A 4 -11.38 3.43 -9.74
CA ASN A 4 -10.91 3.31 -11.13
C ASN A 4 -9.43 3.66 -11.29
N SER A 5 -8.58 2.72 -10.84
CA SER A 5 -7.13 2.82 -11.05
C SER A 5 -6.79 2.96 -12.54
N LYS A 6 -5.76 3.75 -12.84
CA LYS A 6 -5.14 3.78 -14.20
C LYS A 6 -4.14 2.64 -14.42
N ILE A 7 -3.87 1.85 -13.38
CA ILE A 7 -3.05 0.64 -13.48
C ILE A 7 -3.95 -0.45 -14.05
N GLU A 8 -3.68 -0.88 -15.28
CA GLU A 8 -4.58 -1.68 -16.12
C GLU A 8 -5.05 -3.01 -15.52
N TRP A 9 -4.27 -3.60 -14.63
CA TRP A 9 -4.53 -4.93 -14.06
C TRP A 9 -5.23 -4.89 -12.70
N THR A 10 -5.50 -3.70 -12.11
CA THR A 10 -6.20 -3.58 -10.81
C THR A 10 -7.44 -2.70 -10.92
N GLY A 11 -8.50 -3.02 -10.17
CA GLY A 11 -9.70 -2.20 -10.13
C GLY A 11 -9.45 -0.89 -9.39
N ASN A 12 -8.90 -0.99 -8.18
CA ASN A 12 -8.58 0.16 -7.33
C ASN A 12 -7.15 0.06 -6.76
N THR A 13 -6.69 1.18 -6.21
CA THR A 13 -5.54 1.20 -5.31
C THR A 13 -5.99 1.66 -3.93
N TRP A 14 -5.42 1.05 -2.90
CA TRP A 14 -5.62 1.42 -1.51
C TRP A 14 -4.25 1.62 -0.89
N ASN A 15 -3.85 2.85 -0.57
CA ASN A 15 -2.48 3.13 -0.11
C ASN A 15 -2.46 3.56 1.36
N PRO A 16 -2.57 2.64 2.34
CA PRO A 16 -2.51 2.98 3.77
C PRO A 16 -1.12 3.50 4.19
N VAL A 17 -0.09 3.28 3.35
CA VAL A 17 1.24 3.87 3.49
C VAL A 17 1.62 4.55 2.17
N THR A 18 2.36 5.65 2.26
CA THR A 18 3.08 6.26 1.12
C THR A 18 4.56 6.37 1.44
N GLY A 19 5.39 6.26 0.41
CA GLY A 19 6.84 6.36 0.54
C GLY A 19 7.55 5.00 0.57
N CYS A 20 8.84 5.01 0.25
CA CYS A 20 9.73 3.86 0.27
C CYS A 20 11.19 4.31 0.11
N THR A 21 12.16 3.52 0.57
CA THR A 21 13.58 3.68 0.24
C THR A 21 14.01 2.75 -0.91
N LYS A 22 14.98 3.18 -1.72
CA LYS A 22 15.52 2.37 -2.83
C LYS A 22 16.54 1.37 -2.27
N ILE A 23 16.34 0.08 -2.56
CA ILE A 23 17.19 -1.02 -2.07
C ILE A 23 17.88 -1.84 -3.18
N SER A 24 17.55 -1.60 -4.45
CA SER A 24 18.13 -2.31 -5.58
C SER A 24 18.07 -1.50 -6.88
N ASP A 25 18.79 -1.95 -7.91
CA ASP A 25 18.76 -1.36 -9.26
C ASP A 25 17.36 -1.33 -9.87
N GLY A 26 16.51 -2.28 -9.48
CA GLY A 26 15.09 -2.30 -9.87
C GLY A 26 14.30 -1.10 -9.34
N CYS A 27 14.87 -0.26 -8.47
CA CYS A 27 14.27 0.98 -7.98
C CYS A 27 14.76 2.24 -8.72
N LYS A 28 15.71 2.11 -9.66
CA LYS A 28 16.28 3.23 -10.41
C LYS A 28 15.20 4.09 -11.08
N ASN A 29 14.24 3.43 -11.73
CA ASN A 29 13.14 4.04 -12.49
C ASN A 29 11.78 3.96 -11.77
N CYS A 30 11.76 4.04 -10.44
CA CYS A 30 10.53 3.94 -9.66
C CYS A 30 9.53 5.07 -9.99
N TYR A 31 8.37 4.71 -10.57
CA TYR A 31 7.33 5.70 -10.91
C TYR A 31 6.76 6.38 -9.66
N ALA A 32 6.64 5.65 -8.55
CA ALA A 32 6.03 6.15 -7.32
C ALA A 32 6.86 7.30 -6.71
N PHE A 33 8.19 7.20 -6.78
CA PHE A 33 9.10 8.26 -6.34
C PHE A 33 8.90 9.56 -7.14
N THR A 34 8.88 9.45 -8.47
CA THR A 34 8.66 10.61 -9.37
C THR A 34 7.26 11.21 -9.17
N MET A 35 6.25 10.35 -9.04
CA MET A 35 4.87 10.77 -8.82
C MET A 35 4.68 11.46 -7.47
N ALA A 36 5.29 10.96 -6.39
CA ALA A 36 5.22 11.59 -5.09
C ALA A 36 5.85 13.00 -5.08
N ARG A 37 6.97 13.20 -5.80
CA ARG A 37 7.55 14.54 -6.01
C ARG A 37 6.56 15.48 -6.66
N ARG A 38 5.86 15.03 -7.71
CA ARG A 38 4.82 15.82 -8.39
C ARG A 38 3.65 16.13 -7.45
N LEU A 39 3.13 15.13 -6.73
CA LEU A 39 2.00 15.29 -5.83
C LEU A 39 2.31 16.25 -4.67
N LYS A 40 3.54 16.23 -4.15
CA LYS A 40 4.02 17.20 -3.17
C LYS A 40 3.97 18.63 -3.71
N LEU A 41 4.52 18.86 -4.92
CA LEU A 41 4.51 20.18 -5.57
C LEU A 41 3.09 20.67 -5.88
N MET A 42 2.14 19.75 -6.10
CA MET A 42 0.72 20.05 -6.28
C MET A 42 -0.03 20.30 -4.96
N GLY A 43 0.65 20.26 -3.80
CA GLY A 43 0.03 20.49 -2.50
C GLY A 43 -0.86 19.34 -2.01
N ASN A 44 -0.69 18.12 -2.53
CA ASN A 44 -1.47 16.98 -2.06
C ASN A 44 -1.07 16.64 -0.62
N ALA A 45 -2.03 16.76 0.31
CA ALA A 45 -1.81 16.56 1.74
C ALA A 45 -1.18 15.19 2.08
N LYS A 46 -1.52 14.13 1.34
CA LYS A 46 -0.99 12.77 1.54
C LYS A 46 0.51 12.66 1.25
N TYR A 47 1.05 13.59 0.47
CA TYR A 47 2.44 13.63 0.01
C TYR A 47 3.18 14.88 0.48
N SER A 48 2.71 15.53 1.55
CA SER A 48 3.41 16.67 2.17
C SER A 48 4.86 16.32 2.55
N ASN A 49 5.05 15.09 3.05
CA ASN A 49 6.36 14.50 3.37
C ASN A 49 7.12 13.95 2.15
N GLY A 50 6.61 14.17 0.93
CA GLY A 50 7.22 13.66 -0.30
C GLY A 50 7.12 12.14 -0.40
N PHE A 51 8.27 11.48 -0.56
CA PHE A 51 8.36 10.01 -0.65
C PHE A 51 8.92 9.36 0.62
N SER A 52 8.99 10.11 1.73
CA SER A 52 9.29 9.55 3.04
C SER A 52 8.13 8.68 3.53
N ILE A 53 8.43 7.62 4.28
CA ILE A 53 7.43 6.74 4.87
C ILE A 53 6.43 7.56 5.69
N THR A 54 5.16 7.44 5.34
CA THR A 54 4.05 8.12 6.01
C THR A 54 2.87 7.16 6.11
N LEU A 55 2.37 6.96 7.33
CA LEU A 55 1.22 6.10 7.63
C LEU A 55 -0.07 6.93 7.55
N HIS A 56 -1.15 6.31 7.07
CA HIS A 56 -2.43 6.98 6.83
C HIS A 56 -3.59 6.22 7.50
N ASP A 57 -3.64 6.20 8.83
CA ASP A 57 -4.69 5.50 9.60
C ASP A 57 -6.11 5.88 9.15
N TYR A 58 -6.33 7.16 8.80
CA TYR A 58 -7.63 7.67 8.36
C TYR A 58 -8.18 7.00 7.09
N CYS A 59 -7.33 6.34 6.29
CA CYS A 59 -7.75 5.66 5.07
C CYS A 59 -7.78 4.13 5.20
N LEU A 60 -7.55 3.57 6.40
CA LEU A 60 -7.57 2.13 6.61
C LEU A 60 -8.91 1.51 6.22
N GLU A 61 -10.04 2.14 6.57
CA GLU A 61 -11.36 1.58 6.31
C GLU A 61 -11.91 1.85 4.90
N GLU A 62 -11.13 2.45 4.00
CA GLU A 62 -11.58 2.70 2.61
C GLU A 62 -12.09 1.44 1.89
N PRO A 63 -11.43 0.26 1.97
CA PRO A 63 -11.89 -0.96 1.28
C PRO A 63 -13.28 -1.42 1.73
N LEU A 64 -13.60 -1.26 3.01
CA LEU A 64 -14.90 -1.69 3.56
C LEU A 64 -16.09 -0.92 2.97
N LYS A 65 -15.82 0.27 2.41
CA LYS A 65 -16.84 1.13 1.79
C LYS A 65 -17.11 0.74 0.34
N TRP A 66 -16.25 -0.08 -0.29
CA TRP A 66 -16.37 -0.47 -1.68
C TRP A 66 -17.23 -1.73 -1.81
N LYS A 67 -18.51 -1.56 -2.19
CA LYS A 67 -19.47 -2.68 -2.21
C LYS A 67 -19.23 -3.72 -3.31
N LYS A 68 -18.63 -3.33 -4.42
CA LYS A 68 -18.44 -4.21 -5.59
C LYS A 68 -17.14 -5.02 -5.42
N PRO A 69 -17.14 -6.35 -5.57
CA PRO A 69 -15.91 -7.15 -5.65
C PRO A 69 -14.95 -6.60 -6.70
N ILE A 70 -13.70 -6.37 -6.29
CA ILE A 70 -12.65 -5.77 -7.11
C ILE A 70 -11.30 -6.33 -6.66
N LEU A 71 -10.33 -6.34 -7.58
CA LEU A 71 -8.91 -6.51 -7.26
C LEU A 71 -8.35 -5.16 -6.78
N ILE A 72 -7.67 -5.15 -5.63
CA ILE A 72 -7.13 -3.97 -4.97
C ILE A 72 -5.63 -4.10 -4.82
N PHE A 73 -4.88 -3.14 -5.36
CA PHE A 73 -3.44 -3.03 -5.12
C PHE A 73 -3.16 -2.16 -3.87
N VAL A 74 -2.56 -2.77 -2.85
CA VAL A 74 -2.41 -2.22 -1.48
C VAL A 74 -1.24 -1.23 -1.34
N ASN A 75 -0.26 -1.25 -2.23
CA ASN A 75 0.94 -0.44 -2.06
C ASN A 75 1.47 0.09 -3.38
N SER A 76 0.59 0.72 -4.16
CA SER A 76 0.95 1.34 -5.43
C SER A 76 1.86 2.57 -5.29
N MET A 77 2.02 3.11 -4.08
CA MET A 77 2.85 4.29 -3.79
C MET A 77 3.78 4.07 -2.60
N SER A 78 4.05 2.80 -2.26
CA SER A 78 4.85 2.40 -1.10
C SER A 78 5.33 0.94 -1.19
N ASP A 79 6.07 0.48 -0.18
CA ASP A 79 6.27 -0.94 0.10
C ASP A 79 5.74 -1.21 1.52
N LEU A 80 4.72 -2.08 1.66
CA LEU A 80 4.07 -2.31 2.96
C LEU A 80 5.01 -2.95 3.99
N PHE A 81 6.05 -3.65 3.53
CA PHE A 81 7.01 -4.36 4.39
C PHE A 81 8.31 -3.58 4.59
N HIS A 82 8.27 -2.25 4.46
CA HIS A 82 9.39 -1.38 4.82
C HIS A 82 9.70 -1.46 6.32
N GLU A 83 10.98 -1.50 6.68
CA GLU A 83 11.49 -1.62 8.06
C GLU A 83 10.93 -0.56 9.01
N ASP A 84 10.81 0.68 8.54
CA ASP A 84 10.23 1.80 9.29
C ASP A 84 8.70 1.69 9.51
N ILE A 85 8.02 0.71 8.91
CA ILE A 85 6.59 0.49 9.14
C ILE A 85 6.42 -0.46 10.35
N PRO A 86 5.72 -0.02 11.41
CA PRO A 86 5.48 -0.87 12.57
C PRO A 86 4.67 -2.12 12.21
N VAL A 87 5.05 -3.28 12.77
CA VAL A 87 4.33 -4.55 12.57
C VAL A 87 2.86 -4.43 12.93
N GLU A 88 2.54 -3.68 13.99
CA GLU A 88 1.16 -3.43 14.41
C GLU A 88 0.34 -2.66 13.35
N PHE A 89 0.98 -1.77 12.58
CA PHE A 89 0.31 -1.11 11.47
C PHE A 89 0.04 -2.10 10.32
N ILE A 90 0.99 -2.99 10.01
CA ILE A 90 0.80 -4.04 9.00
C ILE A 90 -0.35 -4.96 9.42
N LYS A 91 -0.44 -5.34 10.70
CA LYS A 91 -1.56 -6.12 11.24
C LYS A 91 -2.90 -5.40 11.09
N LYS A 92 -2.97 -4.08 11.30
CA LYS A 92 -4.19 -3.29 11.01
C LYS A 92 -4.58 -3.37 9.54
N VAL A 93 -3.62 -3.25 8.62
CA VAL A 93 -3.86 -3.38 7.17
C VAL A 93 -4.44 -4.76 6.86
N PHE A 94 -3.81 -5.83 7.35
CA PHE A 94 -4.31 -7.19 7.17
C PHE A 94 -5.68 -7.41 7.80
N ASN A 95 -5.97 -6.81 8.96
CA ASN A 95 -7.30 -6.88 9.58
C ASN A 95 -8.39 -6.32 8.66
N ILE A 96 -8.12 -5.19 7.98
CA ILE A 96 -9.06 -4.64 6.99
C ILE A 96 -9.23 -5.59 5.80
N MET A 97 -8.14 -6.16 5.26
CA MET A 97 -8.22 -7.11 4.14
C MET A 97 -9.09 -8.33 4.49
N ASN A 98 -8.93 -8.85 5.71
CA ASN A 98 -9.73 -9.96 6.22
C ASN A 98 -11.22 -9.60 6.40
N ARG A 99 -11.51 -8.37 6.87
CA ARG A 99 -12.89 -7.87 7.03
C ARG A 99 -13.57 -7.60 5.68
N ALA A 100 -12.81 -7.15 4.69
CA ALA A 100 -13.28 -6.84 3.34
C ALA A 100 -13.16 -8.05 2.40
N SER A 101 -13.62 -9.23 2.87
CA SER A 101 -13.35 -10.53 2.24
C SER A 101 -13.95 -10.72 0.85
N TRP A 102 -14.82 -9.82 0.40
CA TRP A 102 -15.38 -9.82 -0.96
C TRP A 102 -14.46 -9.18 -2.01
N HIS A 103 -13.31 -8.65 -1.60
CA HIS A 103 -12.26 -8.16 -2.49
C HIS A 103 -11.10 -9.12 -2.55
N ASN A 104 -10.33 -9.07 -3.65
CA ASN A 104 -9.02 -9.71 -3.71
C ASN A 104 -7.96 -8.63 -3.53
N PHE A 105 -6.97 -8.89 -2.68
CA PHE A 105 -5.91 -7.93 -2.37
C PHE A 105 -4.59 -8.39 -2.95
N GLN A 106 -3.87 -7.47 -3.59
CA GLN A 106 -2.51 -7.71 -4.06
C GLN A 106 -1.54 -6.79 -3.31
N ILE A 107 -0.47 -7.40 -2.79
CA ILE A 107 0.67 -6.71 -2.20
C ILE A 107 1.91 -7.16 -2.97
N LEU A 108 2.76 -6.21 -3.36
CA LEU A 108 4.05 -6.49 -3.99
C LEU A 108 5.16 -5.92 -3.13
N THR A 109 6.22 -6.67 -2.87
CA THR A 109 7.34 -6.19 -2.05
C THR A 109 8.67 -6.65 -2.61
N LYS A 110 9.70 -5.81 -2.42
CA LYS A 110 11.10 -6.20 -2.62
C LYS A 110 11.80 -6.57 -1.31
N ARG A 111 11.09 -6.51 -0.18
CA ARG A 111 11.59 -6.78 1.17
C ARG A 111 11.11 -8.16 1.64
N ALA A 112 11.47 -9.17 0.84
CA ALA A 112 11.02 -10.54 1.04
C ALA A 112 11.43 -11.11 2.42
N GLU A 113 12.63 -10.75 2.90
CA GLU A 113 13.12 -11.16 4.23
C GLU A 113 12.20 -10.63 5.33
N ARG A 114 11.87 -9.34 5.29
CA ARG A 114 10.97 -8.71 6.26
C ARG A 114 9.57 -9.30 6.23
N LEU A 115 9.05 -9.61 5.03
CA LEU A 115 7.79 -10.34 4.88
C LEU A 115 7.89 -11.72 5.53
N ALA A 116 8.94 -12.49 5.27
CA ALA A 116 9.10 -13.83 5.81
C ALA A 116 9.15 -13.85 7.34
N GLU A 117 9.82 -12.88 7.96
CA GLU A 117 9.88 -12.71 9.42
C GLU A 117 8.50 -12.54 10.05
N ILE A 118 7.64 -11.75 9.41
CA ILE A 118 6.35 -11.38 9.99
C ILE A 118 5.18 -12.22 9.49
N ALA A 119 5.35 -12.98 8.40
CA ALA A 119 4.30 -13.70 7.70
C ALA A 119 3.49 -14.63 8.62
N SER A 120 4.15 -15.30 9.56
CA SER A 120 3.52 -16.20 10.54
C SER A 120 2.62 -15.47 11.55
N SER A 121 2.81 -14.16 11.73
CA SER A 121 2.00 -13.33 12.63
C SER A 121 0.81 -12.65 11.94
N LEU A 122 0.67 -12.83 10.63
CA LEU A 122 -0.38 -12.25 9.79
C LEU A 122 -1.46 -13.28 9.49
N ASN A 123 -2.71 -12.83 9.42
CA ASN A 123 -3.83 -13.68 9.03
C ASN A 123 -4.02 -13.63 7.51
N TRP A 124 -3.62 -14.70 6.82
CA TRP A 124 -3.75 -14.85 5.37
C TRP A 124 -5.10 -15.47 5.03
N SER A 125 -6.01 -14.65 4.49
CA SER A 125 -7.32 -15.10 4.04
C SER A 125 -7.23 -15.73 2.63
N PRO A 126 -8.21 -16.57 2.23
CA PRO A 126 -8.17 -17.30 0.94
C PRO A 126 -8.35 -16.44 -0.33
N ASN A 127 -8.62 -15.15 -0.19
CA ASN A 127 -8.99 -14.19 -1.24
C ASN A 127 -7.82 -13.36 -1.78
#